data_AF-A0A5N7RNE6-F1
#
_entry.id   AF-A0A5N7RNE6-F1
#
_cell.length_a   1.000
_cell.length_b   1.000
_cell.length_c   1.000
_cell.angle_alpha   90.00
_cell.angle_beta   90.00
_cell.angle_gamma   90.00
#
_symmetry.space_group_name_H-M   'P 1'
#
loop_
_entity.id
_entity.type
_entity.pdbx_description
1 polymer ?
#
loop_
_entity_poly.entity_id
_entity_poly.type
_entity_poly.pdbx_seq_one_letter_code
_entity_poly.pdbx_strand_id
1 'polypeptide(L)'
;MLIIKRTSQFAEWLHWLKSPSDRGAILMRLVRVQHGLFGDVRSISGGIHELRLHIGPGYRLYIAREGAEVYVRSVRAPKARRNTISNSPEPSGGT
;
A
#
# COMPACT_ATOMS: atom_id res chain seq x y z
N MET A 1 -16.64 14.43 8.41
CA MET A 1 -15.68 14.14 7.31
C MET A 1 -14.40 13.59 7.93
N LEU A 2 -13.85 12.49 7.43
CA LEU A 2 -12.60 11.91 7.90
C LEU A 2 -11.40 12.50 7.14
N ILE A 3 -10.26 12.59 7.81
CA ILE A 3 -9.00 13.08 7.25
C ILE A 3 -8.15 11.88 6.86
N ILE A 4 -7.82 11.75 5.57
CA ILE A 4 -6.97 10.66 5.09
C ILE A 4 -5.51 11.06 5.16
N LYS A 5 -4.74 10.42 6.04
CA LYS A 5 -3.29 10.54 6.13
C LYS A 5 -2.65 9.40 5.32
N ARG A 6 -1.81 9.74 4.35
CA ARG A 6 -1.12 8.78 3.48
C ARG A 6 0.34 8.72 3.90
N THR A 7 0.89 7.51 4.01
CA THR A 7 2.34 7.37 4.18
C THR A 7 3.08 7.69 2.88
N SER A 8 4.36 8.08 2.96
CA SER A 8 5.22 8.23 1.78
C SER A 8 5.26 6.94 0.96
N GLN A 9 5.39 5.79 1.62
CA GLN A 9 5.34 4.47 1.00
C GLN A 9 4.04 4.23 0.22
N PHE A 10 2.89 4.66 0.73
CA PHE A 10 1.63 4.57 0.00
C PHE A 10 1.63 5.48 -1.24
N ALA A 11 2.13 6.72 -1.11
CA ALA A 11 2.18 7.67 -2.21
C ALA A 11 3.09 7.17 -3.35
N GLU A 12 4.29 6.67 -3.01
CA GLU A 12 5.21 6.05 -3.96
C GLU A 12 4.58 4.82 -4.63
N TRP A 13 3.99 3.93 -3.83
CA TRP A 13 3.30 2.75 -4.36
C TRP A 13 2.22 3.13 -5.37
N LEU A 14 1.39 4.12 -5.06
CA LEU A 14 0.32 4.61 -5.93
C LEU A 14 0.89 5.22 -7.23
N HIS A 15 2.04 5.89 -7.15
CA HIS A 15 2.74 6.44 -8.30
C HIS A 15 3.26 5.34 -9.25
N TRP A 16 3.77 4.24 -8.70
CA TRP A 16 4.30 3.10 -9.47
C TRP A 16 3.23 2.17 -10.05
N LEU A 17 1.93 2.37 -9.76
CA LEU A 17 0.87 1.61 -10.40
C LEU A 17 0.79 1.96 -11.89
N LYS A 18 1.05 0.96 -12.73
CA LYS A 18 1.04 1.10 -14.20
C LYS A 18 -0.33 1.45 -14.78
N SER A 19 -1.40 1.07 -14.10
CA SER A 19 -2.78 1.17 -14.58
C SER A 19 -3.44 2.46 -14.07
N PRO A 20 -3.74 3.43 -14.96
CA PRO A 20 -4.39 4.67 -14.55
C PRO A 20 -5.81 4.45 -13.99
N SER A 21 -6.54 3.46 -14.52
CA SER A 21 -7.88 3.10 -14.07
C SER A 21 -7.86 2.55 -12.64
N ASP A 22 -6.91 1.64 -12.34
CA ASP A 22 -6.76 1.10 -10.99
C ASP A 22 -6.39 2.19 -9.99
N ARG A 23 -5.46 3.08 -10.36
CA ARG A 23 -5.08 4.25 -9.55
C ARG A 23 -6.29 5.15 -9.27
N GLY A 24 -7.08 5.45 -10.29
CA GLY A 24 -8.30 6.26 -10.16
C GLY A 24 -9.32 5.61 -9.22
N ALA A 25 -9.56 4.31 -9.37
CA ALA A 25 -10.49 3.58 -8.52
C ALA A 25 -10.04 3.51 -7.05
N ILE A 26 -8.73 3.36 -6.80
CA ILE A 26 -8.16 3.46 -5.44
C ILE A 26 -8.40 4.86 -4.84
N LEU A 27 -8.11 5.92 -5.59
CA LEU A 27 -8.30 7.30 -5.13
C LEU A 27 -9.78 7.59 -4.84
N MET A 28 -10.69 7.17 -5.72
CA MET A 28 -12.12 7.30 -5.51
C MET A 28 -12.59 6.52 -4.28
N ARG A 29 -12.00 5.35 -3.99
CA ARG A 29 -12.30 4.64 -2.74
C ARG A 29 -11.86 5.44 -1.52
N LEU A 30 -10.70 6.10 -1.55
CA LEU A 30 -10.27 6.97 -0.45
C LEU A 30 -11.20 8.16 -0.23
N VAL A 31 -11.73 8.76 -1.30
CA VAL A 31 -12.75 9.81 -1.20
C VAL A 31 -14.01 9.29 -0.50
N ARG A 32 -14.49 8.09 -0.86
CA ARG A 32 -15.62 7.47 -0.16
C ARG A 32 -15.32 7.24 1.33
N VAL A 33 -14.11 6.80 1.66
CA VAL A 33 -13.67 6.65 3.06
C VAL A 33 -13.68 8.00 3.80
N GLN A 34 -13.32 9.12 3.16
CA GLN A 34 -13.45 10.46 3.76
C GLN A 34 -14.89 10.78 4.19
N HIS A 35 -15.88 10.24 3.48
CA HIS A 35 -17.29 10.37 3.82
C HIS A 35 -17.81 9.25 4.75
N GLY A 36 -16.92 8.41 5.29
CA GLY A 36 -17.29 7.29 6.17
C GLY A 36 -17.81 6.05 5.43
N LEU A 37 -17.71 6.02 4.10
CA LEU A 37 -18.16 4.90 3.27
C LEU A 37 -16.99 3.96 2.96
N PHE A 38 -16.72 3.03 3.88
CA PHE A 38 -15.61 2.09 3.79
C PHE A 38 -15.85 0.97 2.76
N GLY A 39 -17.08 0.48 2.63
CA GLY A 39 -17.40 -0.66 1.77
C GLY A 39 -16.93 -1.98 2.40
N ASP A 40 -16.28 -2.84 1.60
CA ASP A 40 -15.74 -4.13 2.07
C ASP A 40 -14.50 -3.92 2.94
N VAL A 41 -14.72 -3.95 4.26
CA VAL A 41 -13.71 -3.75 5.28
C VAL A 41 -13.74 -4.89 6.30
N ARG A 42 -12.58 -5.44 6.63
CA ARG A 42 -12.41 -6.46 7.65
C ARG A 42 -11.54 -5.95 8.79
N SER A 43 -12.03 -6.04 10.03
CA SER A 43 -11.17 -5.82 11.20
C SER A 43 -10.17 -6.97 11.35
N ILE A 44 -8.90 -6.66 11.60
CA ILE A 44 -7.86 -7.66 11.85
C ILE A 44 -7.58 -7.72 13.36
N SER A 45 -6.82 -6.76 13.89
CA SER A 45 -6.56 -6.56 15.33
C SER A 45 -5.88 -5.20 15.55
N GLY A 46 -5.82 -4.73 16.80
CA GLY A 46 -5.06 -3.53 17.18
C GLY A 46 -5.54 -2.24 16.51
N GLY A 47 -6.84 -2.13 16.20
CA GLY A 47 -7.40 -0.96 15.49
C GLY A 47 -7.07 -0.91 14.00
N ILE A 48 -6.49 -1.98 13.45
CA ILE A 48 -6.17 -2.08 12.02
C ILE A 48 -7.30 -2.78 11.27
N HIS A 49 -7.71 -2.17 10.17
CA HIS A 49 -8.71 -2.69 9.25
C HIS A 49 -8.11 -2.91 7.86
N GLU A 50 -8.48 -4.02 7.23
CA GLU A 50 -8.17 -4.32 5.83
C GLU A 50 -9.33 -3.87 4.95
N LEU A 51 -9.07 -2.90 4.10
CA LEU A 51 -9.97 -2.44 3.05
C LEU A 51 -9.70 -3.24 1.77
N ARG A 52 -10.70 -3.96 1.29
CA ARG A 52 -10.60 -4.83 0.11
C ARG A 52 -11.16 -4.12 -1.11
N LEU A 53 -10.36 -4.05 -2.16
CA LEU A 53 -10.72 -3.43 -3.43
C LEU A 53 -10.70 -4.51 -4.52
N HIS A 54 -11.89 -4.92 -4.95
CA HIS A 54 -12.11 -5.86 -6.05
C HIS A 54 -11.99 -5.16 -7.42
N ILE A 55 -10.83 -4.56 -7.67
CA ILE A 55 -10.48 -3.86 -8.91
C ILE A 55 -9.13 -4.38 -9.41
N GLY A 56 -8.96 -4.50 -10.72
CA GLY A 56 -7.75 -5.05 -11.34
C GLY A 56 -7.37 -6.41 -10.73
N PRO A 57 -6.12 -6.58 -10.25
CA PRO A 57 -5.66 -7.83 -9.62
C PRO A 57 -6.22 -8.09 -8.20
N GLY A 58 -7.00 -7.16 -7.65
CA GLY A 58 -7.43 -7.16 -6.26
C GLY A 58 -6.41 -6.49 -5.34
N TYR A 59 -6.74 -5.30 -4.85
CA TYR A 59 -5.87 -4.53 -3.94
C TYR A 59 -6.37 -4.59 -2.49
N ARG A 60 -5.42 -4.50 -1.56
CA ARG A 60 -5.68 -4.46 -0.12
C ARG A 60 -4.97 -3.26 0.49
N LEU A 61 -5.73 -2.41 1.15
CA LEU A 61 -5.21 -1.28 1.92
C LEU A 61 -5.41 -1.56 3.39
N TYR A 62 -4.42 -1.20 4.19
CA TYR A 62 -4.50 -1.32 5.64
C TYR A 62 -4.70 0.06 6.19
N ILE A 63 -5.73 0.20 7.01
CA ILE A 63 -6.09 1.47 7.61
C ILE A 63 -6.12 1.37 9.12
N ALA A 64 -5.62 2.40 9.78
CA ALA A 64 -5.82 2.65 11.19
C ALA A 64 -6.67 3.90 11.35
N ARG A 65 -7.55 3.94 12.35
CA ARG A 65 -8.37 5.12 12.62
C ARG A 65 -8.11 5.63 14.04
N GLU A 66 -7.83 6.91 14.14
CA GLU A 66 -7.68 7.64 15.40
C GLU A 66 -8.59 8.87 15.35
N GLY A 67 -9.72 8.81 16.05
CA GLY A 67 -10.75 9.84 15.98
C GLY A 67 -11.28 10.07 14.56
N ALA A 68 -10.97 11.25 14.00
CA ALA A 68 -11.34 11.65 12.64
C ALA A 68 -10.25 11.32 11.60
N GLU A 69 -9.05 10.95 12.02
CA GLU A 69 -7.94 10.64 11.12
C GLU A 69 -7.92 9.16 10.73
N VAL A 70 -7.63 8.90 9.46
CA VAL A 70 -7.49 7.56 8.90
C VAL A 70 -6.14 7.47 8.21
N TYR A 71 -5.26 6.64 8.75
CA TYR A 71 -3.93 6.38 8.22
C TYR A 71 -3.98 5.24 7.22
N VAL A 72 -3.45 5.43 6.02
CA VAL A 72 -3.50 4.44 4.94
C VAL A 72 -2.10 3.91 4.63
N ARG A 73 -1.96 2.58 4.61
CA ARG A 73 -0.78 1.86 4.15
C ARG A 73 -1.15 0.93 3.00
N SER A 74 -0.32 0.87 1.97
CA SER A 74 -0.44 -0.14 0.92
C SER A 74 0.13 -1.48 1.40
N VAL A 75 -0.37 -2.58 0.83
CA VAL A 75 0.37 -3.84 0.88
C VAL A 75 0.84 -4.19 -0.52
N ARG A 76 2.17 -4.19 -0.65
CA ARG A 76 3.02 -4.65 -1.75
C ARG A 76 3.40 -3.59 -2.80
N ALA A 77 4.69 -3.25 -2.84
CA ALA A 77 5.35 -2.63 -3.98
C ALA A 77 5.48 -3.61 -5.16
N PRO A 78 5.51 -3.17 -6.43
CA PRO A 78 6.00 -4.02 -7.50
C PRO A 78 7.43 -4.47 -7.14
N LYS A 79 7.72 -5.76 -7.31
CA LYS A 79 9.08 -6.29 -7.23
C LYS A 79 9.89 -5.56 -8.30
N ALA A 80 10.71 -4.58 -7.92
CA ALA A 80 11.77 -4.12 -8.79
C ALA A 80 12.59 -5.37 -9.13
N ARG A 81 12.64 -5.75 -10.41
CA ARG A 81 13.60 -6.78 -10.83
C ARG A 81 14.99 -6.22 -10.49
N ARG A 82 15.59 -6.84 -9.49
CA ARG A 82 17.03 -6.79 -9.22
C ARG A 82 17.70 -7.43 -10.43
N ASN A 83 18.52 -6.68 -11.17
CA ASN A 83 19.52 -7.32 -12.01
C ASN A 83 20.69 -7.66 -11.08
N THR A 84 20.77 -8.92 -10.69
CA THR A 84 21.88 -9.49 -9.92
C THR A 84 23.07 -9.66 -10.85
N ILE A 85 24.25 -9.20 -10.43
CA ILE A 85 25.48 -9.96 -10.69
C ILE A 85 26.13 -10.18 -9.32
N SER A 86 25.93 -11.40 -8.82
CA SER A 86 26.81 -12.04 -7.86
C SER A 86 28.13 -12.31 -8.58
N ASN A 87 29.24 -11.88 -8.01
CA ASN A 87 30.51 -12.59 -8.06
C ASN A 87 31.31 -12.18 -6.82
N SER A 88 31.18 -12.97 -5.75
CA SER A 88 32.31 -13.17 -4.84
C SER A 88 33.35 -14.03 -5.55
N PRO A 89 34.63 -13.77 -5.30
CA PRO A 89 35.41 -14.83 -4.66
C PRO A 89 36.20 -14.27 -3.47
N GLU A 90 35.96 -14.83 -2.29
CA GLU A 90 37.02 -15.13 -1.33
C GLU A 90 37.58 -16.53 -1.73
N PRO A 91 38.83 -16.96 -1.42
CA PRO A 91 39.61 -16.54 -0.24
C PRO A 91 41.16 -16.51 -0.40
N SER A 92 41.82 -16.08 0.69
CA SER A 92 43.14 -16.53 1.23
C SER A 92 44.44 -15.92 0.70
N GLY A 93 45.30 -15.50 1.63
CA GLY A 93 46.76 -15.43 1.42
C GLY A 93 47.44 -14.40 2.31
N GLY A 94 48.31 -14.86 3.21
CA GLY A 94 48.89 -14.04 4.29
C GLY A 94 49.99 -13.07 3.87
N THR A 95 50.40 -12.25 4.83
CA THR A 95 51.78 -12.16 5.34
C THR A 95 51.68 -11.76 6.80
#